data_AF-A0A6J4P7S7-F1
#
_entry.id   AF-A0A6J4P7S7-F1
#
_cell.length_a   1.000
_cell.length_b   1.000
_cell.length_c   1.000
_cell.angle_alpha   90.00
_cell.angle_beta   90.00
_cell.angle_gamma   90.00
#
_symmetry.space_group_name_H-M   'P 1'
#
loop_
_entity.id
_entity.type
_entity.pdbx_description
1 polymer ?
#
loop_
_entity_poly.entity_id
_entity_poly.type
_entity_poly.pdbx_seq_one_letter_code
_entity_poly.pdbx_strand_id
1 'polypeptide(L)'
;MLAAIGAVVAWGLKAVAIGFAGGLDKSPLESPLFGVGLVAIVVALASLGVAVAGNRPLAVKVIAGVVGVLIGVALSALASYVAAAVIPESAGWVQEEAGLWFSALLALGATGYWHLQRARTAPVAESPAH
;
A
#
# COMPACT_ATOMS: atom_id res chain seq x y z
N MET A 1 9.04 2.15 1.18
CA MET A 1 8.79 1.29 2.36
C MET A 1 8.09 2.02 3.50
N LEU A 2 8.65 3.11 4.05
CA LEU A 2 8.03 3.85 5.17
C LEU A 2 6.59 4.31 4.88
N ALA A 3 6.32 4.83 3.68
CA ALA A 3 4.97 5.23 3.29
C ALA A 3 3.97 4.06 3.24
N ALA A 4 4.42 2.87 2.81
CA ALA A 4 3.56 1.67 2.84
C ALA A 4 3.28 1.20 4.27
N ILE A 5 4.29 1.25 5.16
CA ILE A 5 4.12 0.97 6.59
C ILE A 5 3.15 1.99 7.21
N GLY A 6 3.31 3.27 6.89
CA GLY A 6 2.42 4.34 7.35
C GLY A 6 0.97 4.11 6.95
N ALA A 7 0.72 3.64 5.72
CA ALA A 7 -0.62 3.27 5.27
C ALA A 7 -1.21 2.11 6.09
N VAL A 8 -0.43 1.04 6.28
CA VAL A 8 -0.85 -0.11 7.10
C VAL A 8 -1.15 0.31 8.54
N VAL A 9 -0.31 1.14 9.16
CA VAL A 9 -0.52 1.63 10.53
C VAL A 9 -1.76 2.53 10.60
N ALA A 10 -1.93 3.46 9.67
CA ALA A 10 -3.07 4.38 9.65
C ALA A 10 -4.40 3.63 9.51
N TRP A 11 -4.49 2.69 8.56
CA TRP A 11 -5.69 1.86 8.38
C TRP A 11 -5.87 0.83 9.51
N GLY A 12 -4.76 0.38 10.12
CA GLY A 12 -4.79 -0.40 11.36
C GLY A 12 -5.45 0.34 12.52
N LEU A 13 -5.01 1.57 12.77
CA LEU A 13 -5.61 2.44 13.79
C LEU A 13 -7.06 2.80 13.44
N LYS A 14 -7.39 2.96 12.15
CA LYS A 14 -8.77 3.21 11.68
C LYS A 14 -9.68 2.05 12.09
N ALA A 15 -9.30 0.81 11.74
CA ALA A 15 -10.08 -0.38 12.06
C ALA A 15 -10.29 -0.54 13.58
N VAL A 16 -9.26 -0.26 14.38
CA VAL A 16 -9.37 -0.24 15.86
C VAL A 16 -10.37 0.83 16.32
N ALA A 17 -10.28 2.05 15.78
CA ALA A 17 -11.17 3.14 16.15
C ALA A 17 -12.64 2.87 15.79
N ILE A 18 -12.91 2.25 14.62
CA ILE A 18 -14.23 1.78 14.20
C ILE A 18 -14.77 0.71 15.16
N GLY A 19 -13.93 -0.28 15.50
CA GLY A 19 -14.29 -1.36 16.42
C GLY A 19 -14.69 -0.84 17.80
N PHE A 20 -13.95 0.13 18.36
CA PHE A 20 -14.29 0.75 19.64
C PHE A 20 -15.54 1.64 19.58
N ALA A 21 -15.79 2.31 18.45
CA ALA A 21 -16.96 3.16 18.27
C ALA A 21 -18.25 2.37 17.97
N GLY A 22 -18.16 1.04 17.81
CA GLY A 22 -19.31 0.17 17.60
C GLY A 22 -19.74 0.05 16.14
N GLY A 23 -18.86 0.35 15.18
CA GLY A 23 -19.11 0.17 13.75
C GLY A 23 -18.73 1.37 12.88
N LEU A 24 -18.98 1.22 11.58
CA LEU A 24 -18.67 2.22 10.55
C LEU A 24 -19.37 3.55 10.83
N ASP A 25 -18.72 4.66 10.47
CA ASP A 25 -19.21 6.04 10.61
C ASP A 25 -19.52 6.49 12.05
N LYS A 26 -19.08 5.71 13.05
CA LYS A 26 -19.26 6.05 14.47
C LYS A 26 -18.07 6.78 15.07
N SER A 27 -16.90 6.70 14.43
CA SER A 27 -15.66 7.30 14.95
C SER A 27 -15.30 8.58 14.19
N PRO A 28 -15.06 9.71 14.88
CA PRO A 28 -14.57 10.94 14.22
C PRO A 28 -13.14 10.78 13.67
N LEU A 29 -12.41 9.74 14.09
CA LEU A 29 -11.06 9.44 13.59
C LEU A 29 -11.06 8.65 12.28
N GLU A 30 -12.22 8.19 11.82
CA GLU A 30 -12.33 7.33 10.66
C GLU A 30 -11.80 7.99 9.38
N SER A 31 -12.38 9.13 8.99
CA SER A 31 -12.01 9.85 7.77
C SER A 31 -10.58 10.40 7.80
N PRO A 32 -10.08 10.98 8.91
CA PRO A 32 -8.68 11.39 9.02
C PRO A 32 -7.69 10.23 8.83
N LEU A 33 -7.90 9.10 9.50
CA LEU A 33 -7.00 7.95 9.40
C LEU A 33 -7.07 7.29 8.01
N PHE A 34 -8.26 7.25 7.42
CA PHE A 34 -8.43 6.83 6.03
C PHE A 34 -7.61 7.73 5.08
N GLY A 35 -7.76 9.05 5.18
CA GLY A 35 -7.07 10.02 4.34
C GLY A 35 -5.55 9.96 4.48
N VAL A 36 -5.04 9.85 5.71
CA VAL A 36 -3.60 9.67 5.97
C VAL A 36 -3.08 8.40 5.29
N GLY A 37 -3.78 7.27 5.47
CA GLY A 37 -3.38 6.02 4.83
C GLY A 37 -3.46 6.07 3.30
N LEU A 38 -4.46 6.77 2.74
CA LEU A 38 -4.62 6.99 1.31
C LEU A 38 -3.46 7.79 0.72
N VAL A 39 -3.06 8.89 1.36
CA VAL A 39 -1.90 9.67 0.92
C VAL A 39 -0.64 8.81 0.99
N ALA A 40 -0.45 8.08 2.09
CA ALA A 40 0.72 7.25 2.31
C ALA A 40 0.82 6.12 1.26
N ILE A 41 -0.28 5.46 0.90
CA ILE A 41 -0.28 4.39 -0.10
C ILE A 41 0.00 4.93 -1.51
N VAL A 42 -0.57 6.09 -1.87
CA VAL A 42 -0.30 6.74 -3.16
C VAL A 42 1.17 7.10 -3.29
N VAL A 43 1.76 7.68 -2.24
CA VAL A 43 3.19 8.00 -2.21
C VAL A 43 4.03 6.74 -2.35
N ALA A 44 3.66 5.65 -1.66
CA ALA A 44 4.37 4.38 -1.74
C ALA A 44 4.39 3.80 -3.17
N LEU A 45 3.23 3.78 -3.83
CA LEU A 45 3.06 3.25 -5.18
C LEU A 45 3.74 4.12 -6.24
N ALA A 46 3.60 5.45 -6.14
CA ALA A 46 4.30 6.37 -7.03
C ALA A 46 5.82 6.22 -6.89
N SER A 47 6.32 6.15 -5.66
CA SER A 47 7.74 5.94 -5.37
C SER A 47 8.24 4.61 -5.90
N LEU A 48 7.43 3.55 -5.81
CA LEU A 48 7.76 2.25 -6.38
C LEU A 48 7.87 2.31 -7.90
N GLY A 49 6.89 2.92 -8.58
CA GLY A 49 6.93 3.11 -10.04
C GLY A 49 8.16 3.89 -10.50
N VAL A 50 8.48 4.99 -9.81
CA VAL A 50 9.70 5.78 -10.05
C VAL A 50 10.97 4.94 -9.81
N ALA A 51 10.99 4.13 -8.73
CA ALA A 51 12.13 3.28 -8.41
C ALA A 51 12.36 2.20 -9.47
N VAL A 52 11.29 1.61 -10.01
CA VAL A 52 11.34 0.63 -11.12
C VAL A 52 11.88 1.26 -12.39
N ALA A 53 11.54 2.52 -12.68
CA ALA A 53 12.08 3.25 -13.83
C ALA A 53 13.61 3.48 -13.78
N GLY A 54 14.25 3.36 -12.60
CA GLY A 54 15.71 3.38 -12.49
C GLY A 54 16.35 4.68 -13.01
N ASN A 55 17.31 4.58 -13.94
CA ASN A 55 18.06 5.72 -14.48
C ASN A 55 17.47 6.32 -15.77
N ARG A 56 16.21 5.99 -16.09
CA ARG A 56 15.46 6.55 -17.24
C ARG A 56 15.27 8.08 -17.10
N PRO A 57 15.00 8.81 -18.20
CA PRO A 57 14.77 10.26 -18.16
C PRO A 57 13.57 10.64 -17.29
N LEU A 58 13.53 11.90 -16.82
CA LEU A 58 12.52 12.41 -15.88
C LEU A 58 11.08 12.13 -16.35
N ALA A 59 10.78 12.35 -17.63
CA ALA A 59 9.45 12.10 -18.20
C ALA A 59 9.01 10.63 -17.99
N VAL A 60 9.91 9.68 -18.19
CA VAL A 60 9.62 8.25 -18.00
C VAL A 60 9.41 7.93 -16.51
N LYS A 61 10.13 8.59 -15.60
CA LYS A 61 9.93 8.44 -14.15
C LYS A 61 8.56 8.95 -13.72
N VAL A 62 8.14 10.10 -14.22
CA VAL A 62 6.81 10.67 -13.95
C VAL A 62 5.73 9.71 -14.45
N ILE A 63 5.83 9.25 -15.70
CA ILE A 63 4.89 8.28 -16.27
C ILE A 63 4.87 7.00 -15.42
N ALA A 64 6.04 6.45 -15.05
CA ALA A 64 6.11 5.25 -14.24
C ALA A 64 5.51 5.43 -12.85
N GLY A 65 5.66 6.60 -12.23
CA GLY A 65 4.99 6.94 -10.97
C GLY A 65 3.46 6.94 -11.12
N VAL A 66 2.94 7.59 -12.15
CA VAL A 66 1.49 7.60 -12.45
C VAL A 66 0.98 6.19 -12.72
N VAL A 67 1.68 5.41 -13.56
CA VAL A 67 1.34 4.02 -13.85
C VAL A 67 1.36 3.17 -12.58
N GLY A 68 2.34 3.37 -11.69
CA GLY A 68 2.39 2.68 -10.39
C GLY A 68 1.16 2.94 -9.53
N VAL A 69 0.67 4.19 -9.48
CA VAL A 69 -0.57 4.54 -8.78
C VAL A 69 -1.77 3.89 -9.45
N LEU A 70 -1.90 3.96 -10.78
CA LEU A 70 -3.01 3.36 -11.52
C LEU A 70 -3.08 1.84 -11.33
N ILE A 71 -1.94 1.16 -11.33
CA ILE A 71 -1.86 -0.28 -11.03
C ILE A 71 -2.34 -0.54 -9.61
N GLY A 72 -1.90 0.25 -8.63
CA GLY A 72 -2.37 0.10 -7.25
C GLY A 72 -3.86 0.29 -7.09
N VAL A 73 -4.45 1.28 -7.79
CA VAL A 73 -5.91 1.49 -7.83
C VAL A 73 -6.61 0.28 -8.43
N ALA A 74 -6.13 -0.23 -9.57
CA ALA A 74 -6.71 -1.41 -10.22
C ALA A 74 -6.65 -2.66 -9.32
N LEU A 75 -5.52 -2.86 -8.63
CA LEU A 75 -5.36 -3.98 -7.69
C LEU A 75 -6.25 -3.81 -6.44
N SER A 76 -6.46 -2.58 -5.97
CA SER A 76 -7.35 -2.30 -4.85
C SER A 76 -8.81 -2.55 -5.22
N ALA A 77 -9.21 -2.17 -6.43
CA ALA A 77 -10.53 -2.48 -6.98
C ALA A 77 -10.74 -3.99 -7.12
N LEU A 78 -9.73 -4.71 -7.64
CA LEU A 78 -9.77 -6.17 -7.74
C LEU A 78 -9.87 -6.83 -6.36
N ALA A 79 -9.10 -6.37 -5.37
CA ALA A 79 -9.15 -6.87 -4.00
C ALA A 79 -10.54 -6.67 -3.36
N SER A 80 -11.14 -5.50 -3.59
CA SER A 80 -12.50 -5.20 -3.13
C SER A 80 -13.54 -6.09 -3.80
N TYR A 81 -13.41 -6.32 -5.11
CA TYR A 81 -14.26 -7.25 -5.85
C TYR A 81 -14.16 -8.68 -5.33
N VAL A 82 -12.93 -9.17 -5.07
CA VAL A 82 -12.70 -10.50 -4.48
C VAL A 82 -13.25 -10.58 -3.06
N ALA A 83 -13.05 -9.56 -2.24
CA ALA A 83 -13.60 -9.50 -0.89
C ALA A 83 -15.13 -9.62 -0.90
N ALA A 84 -15.80 -8.91 -1.81
CA ALA A 84 -17.25 -9.00 -1.98
C ALA A 84 -17.74 -10.37 -2.45
N ALA A 85 -16.90 -11.15 -3.13
CA ALA A 85 -17.26 -12.51 -3.57
C ALA A 85 -17.14 -13.57 -2.45
N VAL A 86 -16.37 -13.29 -1.39
CA VAL A 86 -16.02 -14.28 -0.36
C VAL A 86 -16.58 -13.92 1.01
N ILE A 87 -16.70 -12.62 1.31
CA ILE A 87 -17.19 -12.11 2.59
C ILE A 87 -18.70 -11.86 2.47
N PRO A 88 -19.54 -12.47 3.33
CA PRO A 88 -20.97 -12.21 3.32
C PRO A 88 -21.28 -10.73 3.57
N GLU A 89 -22.27 -10.17 2.86
CA GLU A 89 -22.72 -8.77 3.07
C GLU A 89 -23.16 -8.50 4.52
N SER A 90 -23.60 -9.54 5.24
CA SER A 90 -23.94 -9.45 6.67
C SER A 90 -22.75 -9.11 7.57
N ALA A 91 -21.51 -9.17 7.06
CA ALA A 91 -20.31 -8.77 7.78
C ALA A 91 -20.09 -7.24 7.79
N GLY A 92 -20.90 -6.47 7.07
CA GLY A 92 -20.93 -5.01 7.11
C GLY A 92 -19.55 -4.36 6.94
N TRP A 93 -19.13 -3.59 7.94
CA TRP A 93 -17.87 -2.82 7.95
C TRP A 93 -16.60 -3.68 7.77
N VAL A 94 -16.65 -4.97 8.12
CA VAL A 94 -15.50 -5.88 7.97
C VAL A 94 -15.19 -6.12 6.49
N GLN A 95 -16.21 -6.19 5.63
CA GLN A 95 -16.04 -6.36 4.19
C GLN A 95 -15.37 -5.13 3.57
N GLU A 96 -15.79 -3.94 3.98
CA GLU A 96 -15.22 -2.67 3.49
C GLU A 96 -13.76 -2.48 3.92
N GLU A 97 -13.44 -2.84 5.17
CA GLU A 97 -12.06 -2.80 5.66
C GLU A 97 -11.18 -3.86 4.98
N ALA A 98 -11.70 -5.05 4.67
CA ALA A 98 -10.92 -6.12 4.06
C ALA A 98 -10.27 -5.69 2.74
N GLY A 99 -11.00 -4.98 1.86
CA GLY A 99 -10.45 -4.45 0.61
C GLY A 99 -9.27 -3.50 0.83
N LEU A 100 -9.35 -2.64 1.85
CA LEU A 100 -8.26 -1.72 2.23
C LEU A 100 -7.04 -2.49 2.75
N TRP A 101 -7.24 -3.47 3.62
CA TRP A 101 -6.16 -4.30 4.16
C TRP A 101 -5.43 -5.09 3.07
N PHE A 102 -6.15 -5.72 2.15
CA PHE A 102 -5.54 -6.43 1.02
C PHE A 102 -4.68 -5.48 0.17
N SER A 103 -5.18 -4.28 -0.09
CA SER A 103 -4.47 -3.27 -0.87
C SER A 103 -3.19 -2.81 -0.19
N ALA A 104 -3.25 -2.53 1.12
CA ALA A 104 -2.09 -2.11 1.90
C ALA A 104 -1.02 -3.21 2.01
N LEU A 105 -1.44 -4.45 2.30
CA LEU A 105 -0.53 -5.59 2.40
C LEU A 105 0.11 -5.92 1.05
N LEU A 106 -0.64 -5.81 -0.04
CA LEU A 106 -0.09 -6.01 -1.38
C LEU A 106 0.96 -4.96 -1.72
N ALA A 107 0.70 -3.68 -1.45
CA ALA A 107 1.67 -2.62 -1.69
C ALA A 107 2.93 -2.76 -0.81
N LEU A 108 2.75 -3.14 0.46
CA LEU A 108 3.86 -3.42 1.37
C LEU A 108 4.68 -4.62 0.88
N GLY A 109 4.01 -5.70 0.46
CA GLY A 109 4.65 -6.89 -0.10
C GLY A 109 5.42 -6.57 -1.38
N ALA A 110 4.83 -5.84 -2.33
CA ALA A 110 5.47 -5.45 -3.58
C ALA A 110 6.68 -4.55 -3.36
N THR A 111 6.55 -3.54 -2.49
CA THR A 111 7.68 -2.65 -2.15
C THR A 111 8.79 -3.41 -1.40
N GLY A 112 8.43 -4.26 -0.44
CA GLY A 112 9.38 -5.11 0.29
C GLY A 112 10.13 -6.08 -0.63
N TYR A 113 9.41 -6.78 -1.50
CA TYR A 113 9.98 -7.69 -2.49
C TYR A 113 10.96 -6.98 -3.42
N TRP A 114 10.60 -5.79 -3.93
CA TRP A 114 11.49 -4.99 -4.76
C TRP A 114 12.79 -4.60 -4.04
N HIS A 115 12.69 -4.15 -2.78
CA HIS A 115 13.86 -3.82 -1.97
C HIS A 115 14.76 -5.05 -1.73
N LEU A 116 14.16 -6.21 -1.43
CA LEU A 116 14.90 -7.46 -1.23
C LEU A 116 15.64 -7.91 -2.51
N GLN A 117 15.01 -7.78 -3.68
CA GLN A 117 15.65 -8.12 -4.95
C GLN A 117 16.84 -7.20 -5.27
N ARG A 118 16.74 -5.91 -4.94
CA ARG A 118 17.88 -4.99 -5.06
C ARG A 118 19.01 -5.32 -4.10
N ALA A 119 18.70 -5.71 -2.87
CA ALA A 119 19.72 -6.11 -1.89
C ALA A 119 20.50 -7.35 -2.35
N ARG A 120 19.84 -8.32 -2.98
CA ARG A 120 20.46 -9.56 -3.49
C ARG A 120 21.36 -9.36 -4.71
N THR A 121 21.13 -8.29 -5.47
CA THR A 121 21.88 -7.98 -6.69
C THR A 121 23.00 -6.97 -6.46
N ALA A 122 23.16 -6.48 -5.23
CA ALA A 122 24.27 -5.61 -4.86
C ALA A 122 25.58 -6.45 -4.84
N PRO A 123 26.63 -6.01 -5.55
CA PRO A 123 27.91 -6.72 -5.53
C PRO A 123 28.46 -6.76 -4.10
N VAL A 124 28.90 -7.95 -3.66
CA VAL A 124 29.66 -8.09 -2.41
C VAL A 124 30.91 -7.25 -2.58
N ALA A 125 31.06 -6.20 -1.76
CA ALA A 125 32.27 -5.40 -1.77
C ALA A 125 33.46 -6.34 -1.52
N GLU A 126 34.35 -6.49 -2.51
CA GLU A 126 35.60 -7.22 -2.32
C GLU A 126 36.33 -6.59 -1.15
N SER A 127 36.54 -7.38 -0.09
CA SER A 127 37.37 -6.96 1.04
C SER A 127 38.76 -6.64 0.48
N PRO A 128 39.33 -5.44 0.73
CA PRO A 128 40.67 -5.13 0.26
C PRO A 128 41.63 -6.18 0.81
N ALA A 129 42.32 -6.88 -0.08
CA ALA A 129 43.38 -7.81 0.28
C ALA A 129 44.49 -7.00 0.97
N HIS A 130 44.71 -7.28 2.25
CA HIS A 130 45.83 -6.76 3.02
C HIS A 130 47.11 -7.53 2.68
#